data_AF-A0A1E5JPU3-F1
#
_entry.id   AF-A0A1E5JPU3-F1
#
_cell.length_a   1.000
_cell.length_b   1.000
_cell.length_c   1.000
_cell.angle_alpha   90.00
_cell.angle_beta   90.00
_cell.angle_gamma   90.00
#
_symmetry.space_group_name_H-M   'P 1'
#
loop_
_entity.id
_entity.type
_entity.pdbx_description
1 polymer ?
#
loop_
_entity_poly.entity_id
_entity_poly.type
_entity_poly.pdbx_seq_one_letter_code
_entity_poly.pdbx_strand_id
1 'polypeptide(L)'
;MEKGKRQVDLDTVRAVIGNRFQVMSNYYKSVIRPILKQEKHNHIENKEEKKLFARAGSLLRRENCLLSTRAKMRLSHLLEAREQLRIVYAYKQSLQNIWLKTASTQKELIEALQQWCRQAEESGLDVLRQFAQQLKGYVPVYR
;
A
#
# COMPACT_ATOMS: atom_id res chain seq x y z
N MET A 1 16.50 -14.41 13.20
CA MET A 1 16.11 -14.04 11.83
C MET A 1 15.41 -15.23 11.21
N GLU A 2 14.09 -15.35 11.37
CA GLU A 2 13.34 -16.43 10.72
C GLU A 2 13.27 -16.17 9.21
N LYS A 3 14.11 -16.90 8.48
CA LYS A 3 14.17 -16.91 7.02
C LYS A 3 12.94 -17.61 6.47
N GLY A 4 12.07 -16.87 5.79
CA GLY A 4 11.29 -17.40 4.68
C GLY A 4 10.00 -18.16 5.02
N LYS A 5 9.09 -17.55 5.80
CA LYS A 5 7.68 -17.97 5.71
C LYS A 5 7.17 -17.65 4.30
N ARG A 6 6.98 -18.69 3.47
CA ARG A 6 6.51 -18.60 2.08
C ARG A 6 4.99 -18.40 1.98
N GLN A 7 4.28 -18.50 3.10
CA GLN A 7 2.83 -18.46 3.16
C GLN A 7 2.38 -17.66 4.37
N VAL A 8 1.35 -16.84 4.15
CA VAL A 8 0.68 -16.09 5.22
C VAL A 8 0.00 -17.12 6.14
N ASP A 9 0.44 -17.19 7.39
CA ASP A 9 -0.19 -17.99 8.45
C ASP A 9 -1.06 -17.11 9.37
N LEU A 10 -1.77 -17.75 10.31
CA LEU A 10 -2.65 -17.10 11.26
C LEU A 10 -1.93 -16.03 12.09
N ASP A 11 -0.72 -16.32 12.53
CA ASP A 11 0.11 -15.41 13.34
C ASP A 11 0.54 -14.19 12.53
N THR A 12 0.89 -14.37 11.26
CA THR A 12 1.20 -13.29 10.31
C THR A 12 -0.02 -12.39 10.12
N VAL A 13 -1.22 -12.95 9.91
CA VAL A 13 -2.45 -12.15 9.77
C VAL A 13 -2.73 -11.36 11.04
N ARG A 14 -2.68 -12.01 12.21
CA ARG A 14 -2.89 -11.34 13.50
C ARG A 14 -1.89 -10.21 13.71
N ALA A 15 -0.62 -10.45 13.39
CA ALA A 15 0.42 -9.44 13.44
C ALA A 15 0.17 -8.27 12.49
N VAL A 16 -0.17 -8.55 11.23
CA VAL A 16 -0.44 -7.54 10.21
C VAL A 16 -1.64 -6.68 10.59
N ILE A 17 -2.74 -7.30 11.04
CA ILE A 17 -3.96 -6.59 11.46
C ILE A 17 -3.72 -5.80 12.75
N GLY A 18 -3.10 -6.42 13.76
CA GLY A 18 -2.75 -5.77 15.02
C GLY A 18 -1.80 -4.58 14.83
N ASN A 19 -0.95 -4.64 13.81
CA ASN A 19 0.01 -3.59 13.46
C ASN A 19 -0.35 -2.84 12.17
N ARG A 20 -1.64 -2.75 11.82
CA ARG A 20 -2.14 -2.16 10.56
C ARG A 20 -1.55 -0.77 10.26
N PHE A 21 -1.36 0.08 11.27
CA PHE A 21 -0.75 1.40 11.09
C PHE A 21 0.72 1.33 10.68
N GLN A 22 1.47 0.40 11.27
CA GLN A 22 2.87 0.16 10.93
C GLN A 22 2.98 -0.46 9.53
N VAL A 23 2.10 -1.41 9.20
CA VAL A 23 2.01 -2.01 7.86
C VAL A 23 1.71 -0.94 6.81
N MET A 24 0.74 -0.07 7.04
CA MET A 24 0.40 1.04 6.14
C MET A 24 1.51 2.09 6.03
N SER A 25 2.23 2.35 7.13
CA SER A 25 3.43 3.20 7.12
C SER A 25 4.55 2.60 6.28
N ASN A 26 4.79 1.28 6.41
CA ASN A 26 5.76 0.55 5.60
C ASN A 26 5.33 0.53 4.13
N TYR A 27 4.05 0.30 3.84
CA TYR A 27 3.50 0.34 2.49
C TYR A 27 3.78 1.68 1.81
N TYR A 28 3.55 2.78 2.51
CA TYR A 28 3.87 4.11 1.98
C TYR A 28 5.37 4.27 1.68
N LYS A 29 6.25 3.80 2.58
CA LYS A 29 7.70 3.93 2.42
C LYS A 29 8.28 3.04 1.32
N SER A 30 7.77 1.82 1.18
CA SER A 30 8.32 0.79 0.29
C SER A 30 7.63 0.72 -1.07
N VAL A 31 6.38 1.20 -1.18
CA VAL A 31 5.60 1.13 -2.43
C VAL A 31 5.32 2.51 -3.02
N ILE A 32 4.65 3.37 -2.26
CA ILE A 32 4.19 4.68 -2.76
C ILE A 32 5.38 5.63 -2.99
N ARG A 33 6.28 5.73 -2.01
CA ARG A 33 7.38 6.70 -2.03
C ARG A 33 8.38 6.45 -3.17
N PRO A 34 8.79 5.21 -3.49
CA PRO A 34 9.65 4.94 -4.64
C PRO A 34 9.02 5.35 -5.96
N ILE A 35 7.75 5.00 -6.21
CA ILE A 35 7.03 5.41 -7.43
C ILE A 35 6.94 6.93 -7.52
N LEU A 36 6.54 7.60 -6.43
CA LEU A 36 6.51 9.08 -6.41
C LEU A 36 7.88 9.70 -6.71
N LYS A 37 8.97 9.08 -6.25
CA LYS A 37 10.33 9.58 -6.51
C LYS A 37 10.73 9.36 -7.98
N GLN A 38 10.40 8.19 -8.53
CA GLN A 38 10.67 7.84 -9.93
C GLN A 38 9.87 8.74 -10.88
N GLU A 39 8.56 8.86 -10.66
CA GLU A 39 7.67 9.77 -11.40
C GLU A 39 8.13 11.22 -11.33
N LYS A 40 8.57 11.65 -10.14
CA LYS A 40 9.13 12.99 -9.94
C LYS A 40 10.42 13.23 -10.72
N HIS A 41 11.25 12.21 -10.89
CA HIS A 41 12.52 12.35 -11.58
C HIS A 41 12.35 12.29 -13.10
N ASN A 42 11.46 11.42 -13.58
CA ASN A 42 11.31 11.12 -15.00
C ASN A 42 10.34 12.07 -15.73
N HIS A 43 9.38 12.67 -15.03
CA HIS A 43 8.23 13.33 -15.67
C HIS A 43 7.92 14.73 -15.12
N ILE A 44 8.78 15.33 -14.29
CA ILE A 44 8.56 16.70 -13.81
C ILE A 44 9.47 17.66 -14.53
N GLU A 45 8.90 18.37 -15.48
CA GLU A 45 9.56 19.43 -16.23
C GLU A 45 9.16 20.81 -15.67
N ASN A 46 7.96 20.92 -15.07
CA ASN A 46 7.36 22.20 -14.66
C ASN A 46 7.20 22.38 -13.13
N LYS A 47 7.27 23.64 -12.67
CA LYS A 47 7.15 24.01 -11.24
C LYS A 47 5.81 23.60 -10.62
N GLU A 48 4.73 23.63 -11.40
CA GLU A 48 3.38 23.27 -10.91
C GLU A 48 3.23 21.77 -10.67
N GLU A 49 3.76 20.92 -11.55
CA GLU A 49 3.82 19.46 -11.32
C GLU A 49 4.68 19.13 -10.11
N LYS A 50 5.81 19.84 -9.92
CA LYS A 50 6.66 19.68 -8.73
C LYS A 50 5.88 19.93 -7.43
N LYS A 51 5.03 20.97 -7.40
CA LYS A 51 4.15 21.27 -6.25
C LYS A 51 3.07 20.20 -6.09
N LEU A 52 2.48 19.71 -7.19
CA LEU A 52 1.48 18.66 -7.18
C LEU A 52 2.05 17.37 -6.55
N PHE A 53 3.22 16.90 -7.02
CA PHE A 53 3.88 15.71 -6.51
C PHE A 53 4.42 15.87 -5.08
N ALA A 54 4.88 17.06 -4.70
CA ALA A 54 5.26 17.33 -3.30
C ALA A 54 4.07 17.16 -2.34
N ARG A 55 2.87 17.55 -2.77
CA ARG A 55 1.63 17.39 -2.00
C ARG A 55 1.07 15.97 -2.10
N ALA A 56 1.27 15.29 -3.23
CA ALA A 56 0.84 13.93 -3.47
C ALA A 56 1.32 12.95 -2.40
N GLY A 57 2.57 13.06 -1.96
CA GLY A 57 3.09 12.22 -0.87
C GLY A 57 2.27 12.33 0.41
N SER A 58 1.91 13.55 0.82
CA SER A 58 1.05 13.75 2.00
C SER A 58 -0.38 13.25 1.77
N LEU A 59 -0.92 13.36 0.54
CA LEU A 59 -2.26 12.88 0.22
C LEU A 59 -2.33 11.35 0.24
N LEU A 60 -1.35 10.69 -0.39
CA LEU A 60 -1.26 9.24 -0.47
C LEU A 60 -0.86 8.60 0.86
N ARG A 61 -0.24 9.33 1.78
CA ARG A 61 0.02 8.84 3.14
C ARG A 61 -1.25 8.81 4.00
N ARG A 62 -2.18 9.74 3.80
CA ARG A 62 -3.42 9.82 4.58
C ARG A 62 -4.41 8.75 4.12
N GLU A 63 -5.33 8.39 5.02
CA GLU A 63 -6.48 7.55 4.66
C GLU A 63 -7.49 8.36 3.85
N ASN A 64 -8.14 7.72 2.87
CA ASN A 64 -9.10 8.41 1.98
C ASN A 64 -10.26 9.05 2.77
N CYS A 65 -10.70 8.41 3.85
CA CYS A 65 -11.75 8.94 4.74
C CYS A 65 -11.35 10.26 5.41
N LEU A 66 -10.05 10.53 5.57
CA LEU A 66 -9.51 11.73 6.21
C LEU A 66 -9.19 12.86 5.21
N LEU A 67 -9.45 12.64 3.92
CA LEU A 67 -9.21 13.65 2.89
C LEU A 67 -10.47 14.50 2.66
N SER A 68 -10.28 15.83 2.58
CA SER A 68 -11.34 16.74 2.15
C SER A 68 -11.71 16.52 0.68
N THR A 69 -12.90 16.94 0.26
CA THR A 69 -13.37 16.80 -1.13
C THR A 69 -12.37 17.37 -2.15
N ARG A 70 -11.80 18.54 -1.88
CA ARG A 70 -10.72 19.13 -2.72
C ARG A 70 -9.47 18.26 -2.78
N ALA A 71 -9.09 17.64 -1.67
CA ALA A 71 -7.94 16.75 -1.62
C ALA A 71 -8.19 15.45 -2.40
N LYS A 72 -9.41 14.91 -2.33
CA LYS A 72 -9.85 13.75 -3.13
C LYS A 72 -9.83 14.04 -4.63
N MET A 73 -10.34 15.19 -5.07
CA MET A 73 -10.29 15.55 -6.50
C MET A 73 -8.85 15.66 -7.01
N ARG A 74 -7.96 16.32 -6.25
CA ARG A 74 -6.53 16.40 -6.60
C ARG A 74 -5.86 15.03 -6.65
N LEU A 75 -6.24 14.13 -5.74
CA LEU A 75 -5.76 12.76 -5.75
C LEU A 75 -6.27 12.03 -6.99
N SER A 76 -7.55 12.11 -7.33
CA SER A 76 -8.12 11.48 -8.54
C SER A 76 -7.37 11.92 -9.80
N HIS A 77 -7.18 13.23 -9.97
CA HIS A 77 -6.46 13.78 -11.10
C HIS A 77 -5.01 13.26 -11.19
N LEU A 78 -4.33 13.09 -10.05
CA LEU A 78 -3.00 12.50 -10.03
C LEU A 78 -3.00 11.02 -10.43
N LEU A 79 -3.99 10.25 -9.94
CA LEU A 79 -4.12 8.82 -10.26
C LEU A 79 -4.50 8.63 -11.73
N GLU A 80 -5.32 9.51 -12.30
CA GLU A 80 -5.63 9.52 -13.73
C GLU A 80 -4.41 9.84 -14.59
N ALA A 81 -3.57 10.78 -14.12
CA ALA A 81 -2.36 11.17 -14.84
C ALA A 81 -1.23 10.13 -14.78
N ARG A 82 -1.24 9.21 -13.79
CA ARG A 82 -0.15 8.27 -13.52
C ARG A 82 -0.68 6.88 -13.17
N GLU A 83 -0.59 5.99 -14.16
CA GLU A 83 -1.11 4.63 -14.03
C GLU A 83 -0.45 3.83 -12.90
N GLN A 84 0.86 3.91 -12.73
CA GLN A 84 1.54 3.19 -11.64
C GLN A 84 1.01 3.62 -10.28
N LEU A 85 0.77 4.92 -10.07
CA LEU A 85 0.18 5.45 -8.84
C LEU A 85 -1.26 4.97 -8.64
N ARG A 86 -2.06 4.90 -9.72
CA ARG A 86 -3.42 4.33 -9.69
C ARG A 86 -3.42 2.89 -9.21
N ILE A 87 -2.53 2.06 -9.77
CA ILE A 87 -2.42 0.64 -9.41
C ILE A 87 -2.07 0.49 -7.93
N VAL A 88 -0.97 1.11 -7.47
CA VAL A 88 -0.57 0.97 -6.06
C VAL A 88 -1.58 1.60 -5.09
N TYR A 89 -2.29 2.64 -5.50
CA TYR A 89 -3.37 3.18 -4.69
C TYR A 89 -4.55 2.20 -4.56
N ALA A 90 -4.93 1.52 -5.63
CA ALA A 90 -5.96 0.48 -5.59
C ALA A 90 -5.55 -0.69 -4.67
N TYR A 91 -4.28 -1.14 -4.74
CA TYR A 91 -3.76 -2.18 -3.85
C TYR A 91 -3.74 -1.75 -2.38
N LYS A 92 -3.39 -0.47 -2.11
CA LYS A 92 -3.50 0.12 -0.77
C LYS A 92 -4.93 0.03 -0.24
N GLN A 93 -5.92 0.42 -1.04
CA GLN A 93 -7.33 0.38 -0.64
C GLN A 93 -7.83 -1.05 -0.43
N SER A 94 -7.43 -1.98 -1.31
CA SER A 94 -7.75 -3.41 -1.15
C SER A 94 -7.20 -3.95 0.17
N LEU A 95 -5.94 -3.64 0.51
CA LEU A 95 -5.31 -4.04 1.77
C LEU A 95 -6.07 -3.46 2.97
N GLN A 96 -6.46 -2.17 2.90
CA GLN A 96 -7.28 -1.53 3.93
C GLN A 96 -8.64 -2.21 4.12
N ASN A 97 -9.28 -2.63 3.04
CA ASN A 97 -10.57 -3.29 3.09
C ASN A 97 -10.51 -4.65 3.79
N ILE A 98 -9.37 -5.35 3.76
CA ILE A 98 -9.22 -6.67 4.41
C ILE A 98 -9.54 -6.59 5.90
N TRP A 99 -8.99 -5.61 6.62
CA TRP A 99 -9.24 -5.46 8.06
C TRP A 99 -10.41 -4.55 8.43
N LEU A 100 -11.00 -3.83 7.46
CA LEU A 100 -12.25 -3.10 7.68
C LEU A 100 -13.48 -4.02 7.65
N LYS A 101 -13.35 -5.25 7.12
CA LYS A 101 -14.39 -6.28 7.22
C LYS A 101 -14.52 -6.76 8.66
N THR A 102 -15.35 -6.05 9.43
CA THR A 102 -15.66 -6.30 10.85
C THR A 102 -16.34 -7.65 11.12
N ALA A 103 -16.81 -8.36 10.09
CA ALA A 103 -17.54 -9.62 10.21
C ALA A 103 -16.78 -10.85 9.65
N SER A 104 -15.51 -10.72 9.25
CA SER A 104 -14.78 -11.82 8.63
C SER A 104 -14.14 -12.76 9.65
N THR A 105 -14.32 -14.06 9.44
CA THR A 105 -13.65 -15.10 10.24
C THR A 105 -12.13 -15.04 10.07
N GLN A 106 -11.36 -15.60 11.03
CA GLN A 106 -9.88 -15.65 10.93
C GLN A 106 -9.41 -16.31 9.62
N LYS A 107 -10.16 -17.29 9.12
CA LYS A 107 -9.89 -17.98 7.85
C LYS A 107 -10.09 -17.05 6.64
N GLU A 108 -11.18 -16.28 6.60
CA GLU A 108 -11.41 -15.31 5.52
C GLU A 108 -10.35 -14.21 5.49
N LEU A 109 -9.86 -13.77 6.65
CA LEU A 109 -8.78 -12.78 6.72
C LEU A 109 -7.46 -13.35 6.18
N ILE A 110 -7.16 -14.62 6.47
CA ILE A 110 -6.01 -15.33 5.88
C ILE A 110 -6.17 -15.41 4.37
N GLU A 111 -7.30 -15.92 3.88
CA GLU A 111 -7.55 -16.06 2.44
C GLU A 111 -7.49 -14.71 1.72
N ALA A 112 -8.07 -13.66 2.30
CA ALA A 112 -8.03 -12.32 1.74
C ALA A 112 -6.59 -11.76 1.68
N LEU A 113 -5.78 -11.95 2.73
CA LEU A 113 -4.40 -11.49 2.74
C LEU A 113 -3.51 -12.31 1.80
N GLN A 114 -3.72 -13.62 1.70
CA GLN A 114 -3.05 -14.50 0.74
C GLN A 114 -3.38 -14.09 -0.69
N GLN A 115 -4.66 -13.88 -0.99
CA GLN A 115 -5.12 -13.43 -2.30
C GLN A 115 -4.53 -12.07 -2.66
N TRP A 116 -4.51 -11.14 -1.72
CA TRP A 116 -3.89 -9.83 -1.92
C TRP A 116 -2.40 -9.95 -2.25
N CYS A 117 -1.66 -10.80 -1.51
CA CYS A 117 -0.25 -11.03 -1.79
C CYS A 117 -0.03 -11.64 -3.19
N ARG A 118 -0.86 -12.60 -3.59
CA ARG A 118 -0.79 -13.20 -4.92
C ARG A 118 -1.04 -12.18 -6.02
N GLN A 119 -2.10 -11.39 -5.89
CA GLN A 119 -2.43 -10.33 -6.85
C GLN A 119 -1.31 -9.29 -6.94
N ALA A 120 -0.73 -8.90 -5.80
CA ALA A 120 0.38 -7.95 -5.75
C ALA A 120 1.67 -8.49 -6.41
N GLU A 121 1.88 -9.80 -6.42
CA GLU A 121 2.99 -10.44 -7.14
C GLU A 121 2.72 -10.53 -8.65
N GLU A 122 1.47 -10.79 -9.02
CA GLU A 122 1.01 -10.85 -10.42
C GLU A 122 0.76 -9.45 -11.04
N SER A 123 0.85 -8.37 -10.25
CA SER A 123 0.54 -7.00 -10.69
C SER A 123 1.58 -6.40 -11.65
N GLY A 124 2.71 -7.08 -11.86
CA GLY A 124 3.82 -6.59 -12.69
C GLY A 124 4.61 -5.41 -12.11
N LEU A 125 4.35 -4.99 -10.86
CA LEU A 125 5.09 -3.91 -10.19
C LEU A 125 6.03 -4.47 -9.15
N ASP A 126 7.34 -4.30 -9.34
CA ASP A 126 8.36 -4.82 -8.42
C ASP A 126 8.17 -4.33 -6.98
N VAL A 127 7.73 -3.08 -6.80
CA VAL A 127 7.45 -2.53 -5.47
C VAL A 127 6.31 -3.27 -4.75
N LEU A 128 5.29 -3.71 -5.48
CA LEU A 128 4.17 -4.49 -4.91
C LEU A 128 4.61 -5.91 -4.62
N ARG A 129 5.35 -6.54 -5.54
CA ARG A 129 5.92 -7.88 -5.36
C ARG A 129 6.83 -7.94 -4.13
N GLN A 130 7.76 -7.00 -3.98
CA GLN A 130 8.66 -6.93 -2.84
C GLN A 130 7.90 -6.72 -1.53
N PHE A 131 6.89 -5.85 -1.53
CA PHE A 131 6.07 -5.63 -0.35
C PHE A 131 5.26 -6.88 0.03
N ALA A 132 4.67 -7.58 -0.95
CA ALA A 132 3.93 -8.82 -0.71
C ALA A 132 4.84 -9.90 -0.09
N GLN A 133 6.08 -10.02 -0.57
CA GLN A 133 7.07 -10.93 0.02
C GLN A 133 7.40 -10.56 1.46
N GLN A 134 7.56 -9.27 1.77
CA GLN A 134 7.75 -8.79 3.15
C GLN A 134 6.53 -9.07 4.03
N LEU A 135 5.32 -8.95 3.46
CA LEU A 135 4.07 -9.16 4.17
C LEU A 135 3.84 -10.63 4.54
N LYS A 136 4.22 -11.57 3.65
CA LYS A 136 4.16 -13.03 3.89
C LYS A 136 4.99 -13.49 5.09
N GLY A 137 6.06 -12.78 5.41
CA GLY A 137 6.94 -13.04 6.56
C GLY A 137 6.82 -12.01 7.67
N TYR A 138 5.72 -11.24 7.74
CA TYR A 138 5.59 -10.16 8.71
C TYR A 138 5.49 -10.70 10.14
N VAL A 139 6.56 -10.49 10.91
CA VAL A 139 6.60 -10.73 12.35
C VAL A 139 6.76 -9.37 13.02
N PRO A 140 5.85 -8.97 13.95
CA PRO A 140 5.98 -7.71 14.65
C PRO A 140 7.18 -7.84 15.60
N VAL A 141 8.18 -6.98 15.40
CA VAL A 141 9.32 -6.90 16.31
C VAL A 141 8.81 -6.19 17.56
N TYR A 142 8.42 -6.95 18.59
CA TYR A 142 8.27 -6.41 19.94
C TYR A 142 9.68 -6.08 20.44
N ARG A 143 10.00 -4.79 20.49
CA ARG A 143 11.19 -4.26 21.15
C ARG A 143 10.77 -3.57 22.43
#